data_AF-A0A2T2VXF2-F1
#
_entry.id   AF-A0A2T2VXF2-F1
#
_cell.length_a   1.000
_cell.length_b   1.000
_cell.length_c   1.000
_cell.angle_alpha   90.00
_cell.angle_beta   90.00
_cell.angle_gamma   90.00
#
_symmetry.space_group_name_H-M   'P 1'
#
loop_
_entity.id
_entity.type
_entity.pdbx_description
1 polymer ?
#
loop_
_entity_poly.entity_id
_entity_poly.type
_entity_poly.pdbx_seq_one_letter_code
_entity_poly.pdbx_strand_id
1 'polypeptide(L)'
;MALGIPASLLVARIAQIPLTYPVAPQHKLPLLLPLYLVAPVAVEVYRRLETGAWSDYGIAWDPSFGGLMVVGFAIAAGGVVALIALQVGLGWRRWQALTQAPPVQPSVAQAQSPEALGSGTQTAGPSPGVVLLAVLPLALFVGWIEELVFRGVLVNGLGQVWPIWLMAIAVSLIFAVSHLVWDGPAGAPQLPGLAVMGAVLLLA
;
A
#
# COMPACT_ATOMS: atom_id res chain seq x y z
N MET A 1 0.27 -5.12 17.63
CA MET A 1 -1.08 -4.83 17.11
C MET A 1 -2.01 -4.13 18.12
N ALA A 2 -1.96 -4.43 19.43
CA ALA A 2 -2.96 -3.96 20.39
C ALA A 2 -3.07 -2.43 20.58
N LEU A 3 -2.00 -1.65 20.32
CA LEU A 3 -1.96 -0.20 20.56
C LEU A 3 -2.29 0.65 19.31
N GLY A 4 -2.07 0.11 18.12
CA GLY A 4 -2.27 0.83 16.85
C GLY A 4 -3.75 1.00 16.47
N ILE A 5 -4.57 -0.02 16.72
CA ILE A 5 -6.02 0.05 16.47
C ILE A 5 -6.67 1.13 17.37
N PRO A 6 -6.44 1.17 18.69
CA PRO A 6 -6.94 2.26 19.54
C PRO A 6 -6.50 3.65 19.09
N ALA A 7 -5.23 3.80 18.67
CA ALA A 7 -4.73 5.08 18.16
C ALA A 7 -5.47 5.52 16.88
N SER A 8 -5.68 4.59 15.95
CA SER A 8 -6.42 4.88 14.71
C SER A 8 -7.90 5.20 14.96
N LEU A 9 -8.55 4.53 15.92
CA LEU A 9 -9.92 4.84 16.35
C LEU A 9 -10.03 6.21 17.04
N LEU A 10 -9.01 6.58 17.82
CA LEU A 10 -8.93 7.91 18.43
C LEU A 10 -8.84 8.98 17.35
N VAL A 11 -8.00 8.78 16.32
CA VAL A 11 -7.92 9.69 15.17
C VAL A 11 -9.25 9.75 14.42
N ALA A 12 -9.89 8.60 14.15
CA ALA A 12 -11.20 8.56 13.52
C ALA A 12 -12.25 9.37 14.31
N ARG A 13 -12.22 9.26 15.65
CA ARG A 13 -13.15 9.96 16.53
C ARG A 13 -12.88 11.47 16.58
N ILE A 14 -11.62 11.89 16.68
CA ILE A 14 -11.23 13.31 16.70
C ILE A 14 -11.56 13.96 15.35
N ALA A 15 -11.23 13.28 14.25
CA ALA A 15 -11.45 13.78 12.88
C ALA A 15 -12.87 13.54 12.35
N GLN A 16 -13.78 12.97 13.16
CA GLN A 16 -15.16 12.62 12.76
C GLN A 16 -15.24 11.81 11.47
N ILE A 17 -14.27 10.92 11.23
CA ILE A 17 -14.21 10.10 10.02
C ILE A 17 -15.21 8.95 10.16
N PRO A 18 -16.19 8.81 9.24
CA PRO A 18 -17.11 7.68 9.26
C PRO A 18 -16.38 6.40 8.85
N LEU A 19 -16.39 5.39 9.72
CA LEU A 19 -15.83 4.06 9.47
C LEU A 19 -16.81 3.18 8.68
N THR A 20 -17.31 3.72 7.57
CA THR A 20 -18.15 2.96 6.64
C THR A 20 -17.26 2.15 5.72
N TYR A 21 -17.49 0.84 5.66
CA TYR A 21 -16.65 -0.07 4.88
C TYR A 21 -17.14 -0.22 3.43
N PRO A 22 -16.23 -0.27 2.44
CA PRO A 22 -14.78 -0.04 2.56
C PRO A 22 -14.45 1.43 2.85
N VAL A 23 -13.42 1.68 3.66
CA VAL A 23 -13.02 3.05 4.01
C VAL A 23 -12.60 3.80 2.75
N ALA A 24 -13.19 4.98 2.51
CA ALA A 24 -12.88 5.78 1.33
C ALA A 24 -11.37 6.11 1.25
N PRO A 25 -10.73 6.08 0.06
CA PRO A 25 -9.28 6.25 -0.07
C PRO A 25 -8.71 7.49 0.62
N GLN A 26 -9.45 8.60 0.56
CA GLN A 26 -9.11 9.87 1.19
C GLN A 26 -8.98 9.79 2.73
N HIS A 27 -9.67 8.84 3.37
CA HIS A 27 -9.62 8.65 4.82
C HIS A 27 -8.62 7.57 5.24
N LYS A 28 -8.10 6.76 4.32
CA LYS A 28 -7.15 5.69 4.65
C LYS A 28 -5.84 6.25 5.16
N LEU A 29 -5.27 7.24 4.48
CA LEU A 29 -3.99 7.85 4.89
C LEU A 29 -3.97 8.39 6.32
N PRO A 30 -4.92 9.25 6.76
CA PRO A 30 -4.92 9.76 8.12
C PRO A 30 -5.14 8.67 9.18
N LEU A 31 -5.81 7.56 8.85
CA LEU A 31 -6.00 6.43 9.76
C LEU A 31 -4.76 5.52 9.82
N LEU A 32 -4.07 5.35 8.69
CA LEU A 32 -2.85 4.54 8.59
C LEU A 32 -1.65 5.25 9.21
N LEU A 33 -1.55 6.57 9.10
CA LEU A 33 -0.42 7.34 9.60
C LEU A 33 -0.06 7.05 11.07
N PRO A 34 -1.00 7.12 12.04
CA PRO A 34 -0.68 6.79 13.44
C PRO A 34 -0.31 5.30 13.60
N LEU A 35 -0.96 4.39 12.86
CA LEU A 35 -0.65 2.96 12.91
C LEU A 35 0.79 2.69 12.43
N TYR A 36 1.18 3.33 11.33
CA TYR A 36 2.50 3.21 10.71
C TYR A 36 3.59 3.92 11.51
N LEU A 37 3.30 5.03 12.20
CA LEU A 37 4.29 5.69 13.07
C LEU A 37 4.51 4.97 14.39
N VAL A 38 3.50 4.30 14.94
CA VAL A 38 3.64 3.54 16.19
C VAL A 38 4.56 2.34 16.02
N ALA A 39 4.57 1.70 14.85
CA ALA A 39 5.38 0.52 14.58
C ALA A 39 6.90 0.74 14.78
N PRO A 40 7.58 1.67 14.09
CA PRO A 40 9.01 1.90 14.27
C PRO A 40 9.35 2.40 15.69
N VAL A 41 8.47 3.17 16.32
CA VAL A 41 8.65 3.59 17.71
C VAL A 41 8.59 2.40 18.67
N ALA A 42 7.63 1.49 18.49
CA ALA A 42 7.51 0.29 19.29
C ALA A 42 8.72 -0.63 19.13
N VAL A 43 9.21 -0.80 17.90
CA VAL A 43 10.43 -1.58 17.62
C VAL A 43 11.65 -0.93 18.26
N GLU A 44 11.81 0.39 18.17
CA GLU A 44 12.94 1.08 18.81
C GLU A 44 12.91 0.95 20.34
N VAL A 45 11.73 1.05 20.96
CA VAL A 45 11.58 0.83 22.41
C VAL A 45 11.98 -0.60 22.77
N TYR A 46 11.46 -1.60 22.06
CA TYR A 46 11.79 -3.00 22.29
C TYR A 46 13.29 -3.28 22.11
N ARG A 47 13.88 -2.78 21.02
CA ARG A 47 15.32 -2.88 20.73
C ARG A 47 16.17 -2.29 21.84
N ARG A 48 15.78 -1.15 22.42
CA ARG A 48 16.49 -0.53 23.56
C ARG A 48 16.42 -1.37 24.83
N LEU A 49 15.31 -2.06 25.05
CA LEU A 49 15.13 -2.94 26.22
C LEU A 49 15.95 -4.22 26.10
N GLU A 50 16.07 -4.77 24.89
CA GLU A 50 16.83 -6.01 24.63
C GLU A 50 18.28 -5.79 24.19
N THR A 51 18.74 -4.54 24.10
CA THR A 51 20.09 -4.16 23.64
C THR A 51 20.46 -4.69 22.24
N GLY A 52 19.46 -4.93 21.39
CA GLY A 52 19.66 -5.43 20.02
C GLY A 52 20.18 -4.38 19.03
N ALA A 53 20.79 -4.84 17.94
CA ALA A 53 21.21 -3.99 16.84
C ALA A 53 20.11 -3.90 15.77
N TRP A 54 20.11 -2.84 14.95
CA TRP A 54 19.16 -2.70 13.84
C TRP A 54 19.33 -3.77 12.75
N SER A 55 20.53 -4.35 12.65
CA SER A 55 20.80 -5.51 11.79
C SER A 55 19.95 -6.72 12.15
N ASP A 56 19.62 -6.90 13.43
CA ASP A 56 18.83 -8.03 13.92
C ASP A 56 17.38 -7.93 13.46
N TYR A 57 16.94 -6.74 13.03
CA TYR A 57 15.61 -6.46 12.49
C TYR A 57 15.63 -6.34 10.95
N GLY A 58 16.69 -6.81 10.30
CA GLY A 58 16.82 -6.82 8.84
C GLY A 58 17.31 -5.52 8.22
N ILE A 59 17.66 -4.49 9.02
CA ILE A 59 18.22 -3.23 8.53
C ILE A 59 19.74 -3.28 8.67
N ALA A 60 20.40 -3.84 7.65
CA ALA A 60 21.84 -3.77 7.49
C ALA A 60 22.18 -2.71 6.43
N TRP A 61 22.79 -1.60 6.86
CA TRP A 61 23.28 -0.56 5.94
C TRP A 61 24.62 -0.97 5.32
N ASP A 62 24.60 -2.07 4.56
CA ASP A 62 25.76 -2.53 3.82
C ASP A 62 25.83 -1.90 2.41
N PRO A 63 27.02 -1.87 1.76
CA PRO A 63 27.15 -1.33 0.41
C PRO A 63 26.35 -2.09 -0.66
N SER A 64 26.02 -3.37 -0.43
CA SER A 64 25.18 -4.19 -1.31
C SER A 64 23.69 -3.88 -1.21
N PHE A 65 23.23 -3.27 -0.12
CA PHE A 65 21.83 -2.95 0.16
C PHE A 65 21.23 -2.10 -0.96
N GLY A 66 21.95 -1.06 -1.40
CA GLY A 66 21.50 -0.21 -2.51
C GLY A 66 21.35 -0.98 -3.83
N GLY A 67 22.27 -1.91 -4.11
CA GLY A 67 22.20 -2.78 -5.28
C GLY A 67 21.01 -3.72 -5.24
N LEU A 68 20.76 -4.35 -4.08
CA LEU A 68 19.61 -5.23 -3.86
C LEU A 68 18.28 -4.48 -3.94
N MET A 69 18.21 -3.24 -3.46
CA MET A 69 17.03 -2.38 -3.63
C MET A 69 16.72 -2.14 -5.12
N VAL A 70 17.73 -1.82 -5.93
CA VAL A 70 17.56 -1.61 -7.38
C VAL A 70 17.13 -2.90 -8.07
N VAL A 71 17.74 -4.03 -7.74
CA VAL A 71 17.36 -5.34 -8.30
C VAL A 71 15.93 -5.70 -7.90
N GLY A 72 15.57 -5.55 -6.63
CA GLY A 72 14.21 -5.80 -6.14
C GLY A 72 13.17 -4.93 -6.85
N PHE A 73 13.46 -3.64 -7.00
CA PHE A 73 12.61 -2.73 -7.77
C PHE A 73 12.49 -3.14 -9.24
N ALA A 74 13.59 -3.53 -9.87
CA ALA A 74 13.59 -3.99 -11.27
C ALA A 74 12.78 -5.28 -11.45
N ILE A 75 12.89 -6.24 -10.52
CA ILE A 75 12.08 -7.47 -10.52
C ILE A 75 10.61 -7.13 -10.35
N ALA A 76 10.25 -6.25 -9.42
CA ALA A 76 8.87 -5.83 -9.19
C ALA A 76 8.27 -5.14 -10.42
N ALA A 77 8.98 -4.15 -10.99
CA ALA A 77 8.56 -3.46 -12.20
C ALA A 77 8.44 -4.41 -13.40
N GLY A 78 9.43 -5.30 -13.57
CA GLY A 78 9.42 -6.33 -14.62
C GLY A 78 8.26 -7.31 -14.47
N GLY A 79 7.95 -7.73 -13.25
CA GLY A 79 6.79 -8.58 -12.95
C GLY A 79 5.47 -7.93 -13.32
N VAL A 80 5.27 -6.64 -12.99
CA VAL A 80 4.09 -5.88 -13.40
C VAL A 80 3.99 -5.78 -14.92
N VAL A 81 5.09 -5.46 -15.61
CA VAL A 81 5.12 -5.39 -17.07
C VAL A 81 4.78 -6.74 -17.70
N ALA A 82 5.34 -7.83 -17.19
CA ALA A 82 5.06 -9.19 -17.66
C ALA A 82 3.60 -9.58 -17.45
N LEU A 83 3.03 -9.29 -16.27
CA LEU A 83 1.61 -9.54 -15.98
C LEU A 83 0.69 -8.76 -16.90
N ILE A 84 0.98 -7.48 -17.16
CA ILE A 84 0.21 -6.66 -18.09
C ILE A 84 0.32 -7.22 -19.52
N ALA A 85 1.52 -7.58 -19.96
CA ALA A 85 1.74 -8.18 -21.28
C ALA A 85 0.96 -9.49 -21.44
N LEU A 86 0.92 -10.32 -20.41
CA LEU A 86 0.12 -11.56 -20.39
C LEU A 86 -1.38 -11.27 -20.46
N GLN A 87 -1.89 -10.32 -19.66
CA GLN A 87 -3.31 -9.93 -19.68
C GLN A 87 -3.75 -9.40 -21.05
N VAL A 88 -2.88 -8.66 -21.74
CA VAL A 88 -3.14 -8.16 -23.09
C VAL A 88 -3.04 -9.29 -24.11
N GLY A 89 -2.02 -10.15 -24.02
CA GLY A 89 -1.83 -11.29 -24.91
C GLY A 89 -2.97 -12.31 -24.84
N LEU A 90 -3.57 -12.50 -23.66
CA LEU A 90 -4.75 -13.33 -23.44
C LEU A 90 -6.07 -12.62 -23.77
N GLY A 91 -6.03 -11.34 -24.16
CA GLY A 91 -7.20 -10.56 -24.52
C GLY A 91 -8.10 -10.14 -23.34
N TRP A 92 -7.65 -10.35 -22.10
CA TRP A 92 -8.38 -9.97 -20.88
C TRP A 92 -8.37 -8.46 -20.65
N ARG A 93 -7.37 -7.78 -21.20
CA ARG A 93 -7.25 -6.32 -21.13
C ARG A 93 -7.02 -5.76 -22.53
N ARG A 94 -7.78 -4.73 -22.88
CA ARG A 94 -7.57 -3.95 -24.11
C ARG A 94 -6.73 -2.73 -23.81
N TRP A 95 -5.83 -2.40 -24.72
CA TRP A 95 -5.08 -1.15 -24.64
C TRP A 95 -6.07 0.02 -24.78
N GLN A 96 -6.18 0.86 -23.75
CA GLN A 96 -6.95 2.10 -23.84
C GLN A 96 -6.00 3.19 -24.33
N ALA A 97 -6.20 3.66 -25.56
CA ALA A 97 -5.49 4.83 -26.06
C ALA A 97 -5.84 6.06 -25.21
N LEU A 98 -4.86 6.94 -24.97
CA LEU A 98 -4.98 8.18 -24.18
C LEU A 98 -6.01 9.18 -24.72
N THR A 99 -6.66 8.88 -25.85
CA THR A 99 -7.61 9.73 -26.56
C THR A 99 -8.98 9.05 -26.67
N GLN A 100 -9.68 8.90 -25.54
CA GLN A 100 -11.14 8.85 -25.59
C GLN A 100 -11.67 10.21 -25.14
N ALA A 101 -11.99 11.05 -26.12
CA ALA A 101 -12.88 12.18 -25.88
C ALA A 101 -14.20 11.63 -25.30
N PRO A 102 -14.84 12.33 -24.34
CA PRO A 102 -16.13 11.91 -23.82
C PRO A 102 -17.10 11.65 -24.98
N PRO A 103 -17.95 10.62 -24.91
CA PRO A 103 -19.01 10.47 -25.90
C PRO A 103 -19.84 11.74 -25.86
N VAL A 104 -19.76 12.55 -26.92
CA VAL A 104 -20.65 13.69 -27.14
C VAL A 104 -22.03 13.08 -27.29
N GLN A 105 -22.80 13.08 -26.21
CA GLN A 105 -24.23 12.85 -26.29
C GLN A 105 -24.78 13.98 -27.17
N PRO A 106 -25.49 13.68 -28.27
CA PRO A 106 -26.20 14.73 -28.98
C PRO A 106 -27.28 15.26 -28.04
N SER A 107 -27.00 16.42 -27.42
CA SER A 107 -28.00 17.21 -26.70
C SER A 107 -29.12 17.52 -27.67
N VAL A 108 -30.22 16.77 -27.56
CA VAL A 108 -31.47 17.10 -28.21
C VAL A 108 -31.95 18.41 -27.60
N ALA A 109 -31.76 19.50 -28.35
CA ALA A 109 -32.44 20.78 -28.24
C ALA A 109 -32.75 21.28 -26.80
N GLN A 110 -31.81 21.98 -26.18
CA GLN A 110 -32.14 23.00 -25.19
C GLN A 110 -31.96 24.37 -25.81
N ALA A 111 -33.08 25.09 -25.91
CA ALA A 111 -33.21 26.42 -26.44
C ALA A 111 -32.26 27.41 -25.75
N GLN A 112 -31.81 28.37 -26.56
CA GLN A 112 -30.84 29.41 -26.26
C GLN A 112 -31.25 30.24 -25.03
N SER A 113 -30.30 30.49 -24.14
CA SER A 113 -30.29 31.60 -23.18
C SER A 113 -28.85 32.11 -23.07
N PRO A 114 -28.54 33.38 -23.44
CA PRO A 114 -27.18 33.88 -23.52
C PRO A 114 -26.72 34.52 -22.20
N GLU A 115 -26.64 33.75 -21.11
CA GLU A 115 -26.06 34.22 -19.83
C GLU A 115 -25.36 33.09 -19.10
N ALA A 116 -24.07 32.88 -19.38
CA ALA A 116 -23.07 32.39 -18.43
C ALA A 116 -21.72 32.25 -19.14
N LEU A 117 -21.01 33.38 -19.31
CA LEU A 117 -19.56 33.36 -19.53
C LEU A 117 -18.87 33.01 -18.19
N GLY A 118 -19.13 31.82 -17.69
CA GLY A 118 -18.36 31.21 -16.62
C GLY A 118 -17.18 30.51 -17.25
N SER A 119 -16.00 31.10 -17.14
CA SER A 119 -14.73 30.46 -17.44
C SER A 119 -14.63 29.17 -16.63
N GLY A 120 -15.03 28.05 -17.23
CA GLY A 120 -14.84 26.73 -16.66
C GLY A 120 -13.37 26.40 -16.67
N THR A 121 -12.65 26.83 -15.63
CA THR A 121 -11.31 26.35 -15.34
C THR A 121 -11.44 24.87 -15.02
N GLN A 122 -11.36 24.02 -16.04
CA GLN A 122 -11.05 22.61 -15.86
C GLN A 122 -9.70 22.58 -15.16
N THR A 123 -9.69 22.32 -13.85
CA THR A 123 -8.45 22.15 -13.09
C THR A 123 -7.75 20.94 -13.67
N ALA A 124 -6.72 21.18 -14.48
CA ALA A 124 -5.84 20.13 -14.96
C ALA A 124 -5.35 19.32 -13.75
N GLY A 125 -5.48 17.99 -13.82
CA GLY A 125 -5.00 17.11 -12.76
C GLY A 125 -3.50 17.31 -12.49
N PRO A 126 -2.99 16.87 -11.32
CA PRO A 126 -1.58 16.96 -11.02
C PRO A 126 -0.76 16.28 -12.12
N SER A 127 0.35 16.91 -12.51
CA SER A 127 1.23 16.32 -13.53
C SER A 127 1.77 14.96 -13.03
N PRO A 128 2.03 13.99 -13.93
CA PRO A 128 2.54 12.67 -13.53
C PRO A 128 3.80 12.74 -12.65
N GLY A 129 4.66 13.72 -12.89
CA GLY A 129 5.87 13.95 -12.08
C GLY A 129 5.55 14.32 -10.63
N VAL A 130 4.52 15.14 -10.39
CA VAL A 130 4.08 15.49 -9.03
C VAL A 130 3.49 14.27 -8.32
N VAL A 131 2.71 13.44 -9.03
CA VAL A 131 2.17 12.20 -8.47
C VAL A 131 3.31 11.26 -8.07
N LEU A 132 4.31 11.06 -8.94
CA LEU A 132 5.46 10.21 -8.63
C LEU A 132 6.26 10.74 -7.44
N LEU A 133 6.52 12.05 -7.39
CA LEU A 133 7.23 12.69 -6.28
C LEU A 133 6.49 12.50 -4.94
N ALA A 134 5.15 12.52 -4.96
CA ALA A 134 4.36 12.33 -3.75
C ALA A 134 4.25 10.85 -3.34
N VAL A 135 4.07 9.95 -4.29
CA VAL A 135 3.80 8.53 -4.03
C VAL A 135 5.07 7.77 -3.71
N LEU A 136 6.21 8.08 -4.36
CA LEU A 136 7.45 7.32 -4.19
C LEU A 136 7.97 7.33 -2.73
N PRO A 137 8.11 8.49 -2.05
CA PRO A 137 8.58 8.50 -0.67
C PRO A 137 7.60 7.80 0.28
N LEU A 138 6.30 7.97 0.05
CA LEU A 138 5.27 7.29 0.81
C LEU A 138 5.34 5.77 0.64
N ALA A 139 5.51 5.28 -0.59
CA ALA A 139 5.63 3.86 -0.89
C ALA A 139 6.90 3.27 -0.28
N LEU A 140 8.03 3.97 -0.34
CA LEU A 140 9.27 3.56 0.32
C LEU A 140 9.11 3.52 1.84
N PHE A 141 8.43 4.52 2.43
CA PHE A 141 8.19 4.57 3.87
C PHE A 141 7.28 3.43 4.34
N VAL A 142 6.19 3.16 3.61
CA VAL A 142 5.28 2.04 3.87
C VAL A 142 6.03 0.72 3.74
N GLY A 143 6.75 0.50 2.64
CA GLY A 143 7.52 -0.72 2.43
C GLY A 143 8.61 -0.93 3.48
N TRP A 144 9.27 0.14 3.93
CA TRP A 144 10.25 0.07 5.02
C TRP A 144 9.62 -0.37 6.35
N ILE A 145 8.43 0.15 6.68
CA ILE A 145 7.71 -0.26 7.90
C ILE A 145 7.21 -1.70 7.79
N GLU A 146 6.68 -2.10 6.63
CA GLU A 146 6.23 -3.47 6.40
C GLU A 146 7.39 -4.46 6.57
N GLU A 147 8.54 -4.19 5.96
CA GLU A 147 9.75 -4.98 6.12
C GLU A 147 10.18 -5.07 7.60
N LEU A 148 10.23 -3.93 8.30
CA LEU A 148 10.63 -3.87 9.70
C LEU A 148 9.70 -4.69 10.61
N VAL A 149 8.40 -4.59 10.40
CA VAL A 149 7.39 -5.26 11.24
C VAL A 149 7.31 -6.73 10.89
N PHE A 150 7.13 -7.07 9.62
CA PHE A 150 6.89 -8.45 9.22
C PHE A 150 8.17 -9.28 9.25
N ARG A 151 9.27 -8.80 8.68
CA ARG A 151 10.52 -9.56 8.69
C ARG A 151 11.27 -9.37 10.00
N GLY A 152 11.52 -8.10 10.34
CA GLY A 152 12.33 -7.75 11.51
C GLY A 152 11.75 -8.23 12.85
N VAL A 153 10.43 -8.25 13.00
CA VAL A 153 9.77 -8.68 14.24
C VAL A 153 9.05 -10.02 14.09
N LEU A 154 8.09 -10.14 13.17
CA LEU A 154 7.23 -11.33 13.10
C LEU A 154 7.99 -12.59 12.64
N VAL A 155 8.72 -12.53 11.54
CA VAL A 155 9.51 -13.66 11.02
C VAL A 155 10.61 -14.02 12.01
N ASN A 156 11.40 -13.05 12.47
CA ASN A 156 12.47 -13.32 13.44
C ASN A 156 11.94 -13.89 14.76
N GLY A 157 10.84 -13.35 15.29
CA GLY A 157 10.24 -13.83 16.53
C GLY A 157 9.59 -15.21 16.40
N LEU A 158 8.75 -15.42 15.39
CA LEU A 158 8.08 -16.71 15.16
C LEU A 158 9.08 -17.79 14.73
N GLY A 159 10.10 -17.46 13.95
CA GLY A 159 11.11 -18.39 13.46
C GLY A 159 12.00 -18.99 14.54
N GLN A 160 12.09 -18.37 15.72
CA GLN A 160 12.80 -18.94 16.87
C GLN A 160 12.08 -20.15 17.47
N VAL A 161 10.75 -20.23 17.31
CA VAL A 161 9.92 -21.22 17.99
C VAL A 161 9.16 -22.14 17.04
N TRP A 162 8.88 -21.69 15.81
CA TRP A 162 8.06 -22.40 14.83
C TRP A 162 8.87 -22.83 13.62
N PRO A 163 8.53 -23.98 12.99
CA PRO A 163 9.17 -24.40 11.75
C PRO A 163 8.84 -23.41 10.62
N ILE A 164 9.77 -23.28 9.67
CA ILE A 164 9.74 -22.27 8.60
C ILE A 164 8.41 -22.23 7.83
N TRP A 165 7.82 -23.40 7.53
CA TRP A 165 6.56 -23.48 6.79
C TRP A 165 5.37 -22.92 7.58
N LEU A 166 5.32 -23.17 8.90
CA LEU A 166 4.23 -22.72 9.76
C LEU A 166 4.33 -21.21 9.99
N MET A 167 5.55 -20.72 10.24
CA MET A 167 5.85 -19.29 10.30
C MET A 167 5.45 -18.59 9.00
N ALA A 168 5.85 -19.13 7.84
CA ALA A 168 5.53 -18.54 6.53
C ALA A 168 4.02 -18.40 6.32
N ILE A 169 3.26 -19.45 6.61
CA ILE A 169 1.79 -19.43 6.53
C ILE A 169 1.22 -18.39 7.49
N ALA A 170 1.68 -18.37 8.75
CA ALA A 170 1.16 -17.45 9.75
C ALA A 170 1.43 -15.98 9.40
N VAL A 171 2.66 -15.64 9.00
CA VAL A 171 3.05 -14.28 8.61
C VAL A 171 2.26 -13.83 7.37
N SER A 172 2.14 -14.69 6.35
CA SER A 172 1.37 -14.42 5.14
C SER A 172 -0.13 -14.20 5.44
N LEU A 173 -0.72 -15.00 6.32
CA LEU A 173 -2.12 -14.84 6.73
C LEU A 173 -2.33 -13.58 7.57
N ILE A 174 -1.43 -13.28 8.50
CA ILE A 174 -1.48 -12.05 9.30
C ILE A 174 -1.41 -10.84 8.37
N PHE A 175 -0.51 -10.85 7.37
CA PHE A 175 -0.38 -9.79 6.37
C PHE A 175 -1.69 -9.59 5.60
N ALA A 176 -2.25 -10.67 5.06
CA ALA A 176 -3.48 -10.63 4.26
C ALA A 176 -4.70 -10.19 5.08
N VAL A 177 -4.88 -10.72 6.29
CA VAL A 177 -6.00 -10.35 7.16
C VAL A 177 -5.86 -8.93 7.72
N SER A 178 -4.64 -8.44 7.94
CA SER A 178 -4.41 -7.05 8.39
C SER A 178 -4.94 -6.02 7.38
N HIS A 179 -4.98 -6.36 6.09
CA HIS A 179 -5.56 -5.48 5.07
C HIS A 179 -7.09 -5.39 5.16
N LEU A 180 -7.77 -6.44 5.65
CA LEU A 180 -9.23 -6.41 5.85
C LEU A 180 -9.66 -5.42 6.93
N VAL A 181 -8.76 -4.99 7.81
CA VAL A 181 -9.05 -3.95 8.81
C VAL A 181 -9.55 -2.66 8.15
N TRP A 182 -9.09 -2.38 6.93
CA TRP A 182 -9.42 -1.15 6.19
C TRP A 182 -10.34 -1.42 4.99
N ASP A 183 -10.18 -2.55 4.32
CA ASP A 183 -10.96 -2.89 3.13
C ASP A 183 -12.27 -3.62 3.45
N GLY A 184 -12.41 -4.16 4.66
CA GLY A 184 -13.59 -4.91 5.09
C GLY A 184 -13.90 -6.10 4.16
N PRO A 185 -15.17 -6.50 4.04
CA PRO A 185 -15.59 -7.62 3.19
C PRO A 185 -15.26 -7.44 1.70
N ALA A 186 -15.16 -6.19 1.23
CA ALA A 186 -14.80 -5.88 -0.16
C ALA A 186 -13.35 -6.27 -0.49
N GLY A 187 -12.48 -6.39 0.52
CA GLY A 187 -11.10 -6.86 0.36
C GLY A 187 -10.97 -8.39 0.27
N ALA A 188 -12.02 -9.15 0.61
CA ALA A 188 -11.93 -10.62 0.67
C ALA A 188 -11.48 -11.28 -0.65
N PRO A 189 -11.92 -10.86 -1.85
CA PRO A 189 -11.44 -11.43 -3.11
C PRO A 189 -9.94 -11.24 -3.36
N GLN A 190 -9.30 -10.27 -2.69
CA GLN A 190 -7.89 -9.92 -2.85
C GLN A 190 -6.97 -10.70 -1.90
N LEU A 191 -7.55 -11.40 -0.92
CA LEU A 191 -6.80 -12.17 0.08
C LEU A 191 -5.76 -13.12 -0.51
N PRO A 192 -6.04 -13.89 -1.58
CA PRO A 192 -5.03 -14.78 -2.16
C PRO A 192 -3.81 -14.01 -2.69
N GLY A 193 -4.05 -12.87 -3.35
CA GLY A 193 -2.97 -12.02 -3.86
C GLY A 193 -2.16 -11.37 -2.72
N LEU A 194 -2.84 -10.88 -1.69
CA LEU A 194 -2.21 -10.29 -0.51
C LEU A 194 -1.39 -11.33 0.28
N ALA A 195 -1.89 -12.56 0.40
CA ALA A 195 -1.15 -13.65 1.03
C ALA A 195 0.14 -13.96 0.26
N VAL A 196 0.09 -14.01 -1.07
CA VAL A 196 1.30 -14.19 -1.91
C VAL A 196 2.26 -13.02 -1.75
N MET A 197 1.76 -11.78 -1.71
CA MET A 197 2.60 -10.61 -1.42
C MET A 197 3.27 -10.73 -0.04
N GLY A 198 2.53 -11.11 1.00
CA GLY A 198 3.09 -11.37 2.33
C GLY A 198 4.11 -12.50 2.33
N ALA A 199 3.98 -13.48 1.42
CA ALA A 199 4.96 -14.54 1.26
C ALA A 199 6.31 -14.04 0.69
N VAL A 200 6.30 -12.97 -0.11
CA VAL A 200 7.53 -12.35 -0.65
C VAL A 200 8.42 -11.81 0.46
N LEU A 201 7.84 -11.35 1.58
CA LEU A 201 8.59 -10.85 2.75
C LEU A 201 9.45 -11.94 3.43
N LEU A 202 9.28 -13.21 3.06
CA LEU A 202 10.10 -14.33 3.55
C LEU A 202 11.30 -14.65 2.63
N LEU A 203 11.33 -14.10 1.41
CA LEU A 203 12.28 -14.46 0.36
C LEU A 203 13.47 -13.49 0.23
N ALA A 204 13.50 -12.42 1.03
CA ALA A 204 14.48 -11.34 0.97
C ALA A 204 15.63 -11.48 1.98
#